data_AF-A0A7S9KYY9-F1
#
_entry.id   AF-A0A7S9KYY9-F1
#
_cell.length_a   1.000
_cell.length_b   1.000
_cell.length_c   1.000
_cell.angle_alpha   90.00
_cell.angle_beta   90.00
_cell.angle_gamma   90.00
#
_symmetry.space_group_name_H-M   'P 1'
#
loop_
_entity.id
_entity.type
_entity.pdbx_description
1 polymer ?
#
loop_
_entity_poly.entity_id
_entity_poly.type
_entity_poly.pdbx_seq_one_letter_code
_entity_poly.pdbx_strand_id
1 'polypeptide(L)'
;MKIIENGIFETARHQNDFSQANMNDELLCDVRIKEPLEKYLLLTMFPNRFENENLLNIYYNRFYWFNKFRNDYIYYYGDDNLNLEQQRFKILEEGDRFSDIDWNIIESIQNQNT
;
A
#
# COMPACT_ATOMS: atom_id res chain seq x y z
N MET A 1 -12.91 -5.03 -6.09
CA MET A 1 -12.20 -4.85 -4.79
C MET A 1 -13.08 -4.02 -3.87
N LYS A 2 -13.12 -4.35 -2.58
CA LYS A 2 -13.69 -3.48 -1.54
C LYS A 2 -12.54 -2.73 -0.86
N ILE A 3 -12.58 -1.39 -0.87
CA ILE A 3 -11.61 -0.60 -0.10
C ILE A 3 -11.89 -0.81 1.39
N ILE A 4 -10.83 -1.12 2.15
CA ILE A 4 -10.89 -1.29 3.60
C ILE A 4 -11.21 0.07 4.24
N GLU A 5 -12.14 0.06 5.19
CA GLU A 5 -12.61 1.28 5.85
C GLU A 5 -11.52 1.93 6.70
N ASN A 6 -11.47 3.26 6.70
CA ASN A 6 -10.47 4.02 7.45
C ASN A 6 -10.45 3.67 8.95
N GLY A 7 -11.61 3.41 9.57
CA GLY A 7 -11.67 3.02 10.99
C GLY A 7 -10.90 1.73 11.33
N ILE A 8 -10.77 0.82 10.36
CA ILE A 8 -9.98 -0.42 10.52
C ILE A 8 -8.49 -0.07 10.51
N PHE A 9 -8.06 0.82 9.59
CA PHE A 9 -6.68 1.30 9.55
C PHE A 9 -6.29 2.06 10.82
N GLU A 10 -7.17 2.92 11.35
CA GLU A 10 -6.90 3.63 12.60
C GLU A 10 -6.75 2.67 13.80
N THR A 11 -7.56 1.62 13.83
CA THR A 11 -7.44 0.58 14.86
C THR A 11 -6.11 -0.16 14.74
N ALA A 12 -5.72 -0.55 13.52
CA ALA A 12 -4.44 -1.20 13.26
C ALA A 12 -3.26 -0.27 13.59
N ARG A 13 -3.35 1.02 13.27
CA ARG A 13 -2.34 2.03 13.58
C ARG A 13 -2.07 2.13 15.08
N HIS A 14 -3.11 2.24 15.92
CA HIS A 14 -2.93 2.35 17.37
C HIS A 14 -2.29 1.13 18.03
N GLN A 15 -2.34 -0.04 17.36
CA GLN A 15 -1.87 -1.31 17.89
C GLN A 15 -0.43 -1.66 17.49
N ASN A 16 0.20 -0.88 16.59
CA ASN A 16 1.49 -1.24 16.04
C ASN A 16 2.43 -0.04 16.01
N ASP A 17 3.72 -0.32 16.24
CA ASP A 17 4.80 0.65 16.12
C ASP A 17 5.50 0.46 14.77
N PHE A 18 5.58 1.55 13.99
CA PHE A 18 6.26 1.56 12.69
C PHE A 18 7.79 1.62 12.82
N SER A 19 8.34 1.71 14.04
CA SER A 19 9.80 1.63 14.27
C SER A 19 10.44 0.37 13.67
N GLN A 20 9.68 -0.70 13.46
CA GLN A 20 10.14 -1.93 12.82
C GLN A 20 10.15 -1.87 11.28
N ALA A 21 9.60 -0.83 10.66
CA ALA A 21 9.47 -0.73 9.20
C ALA A 21 10.80 -0.43 8.49
N ASN A 22 11.86 -0.10 9.25
CA ASN A 22 13.18 0.30 8.74
C ASN A 22 13.07 1.33 7.60
N MET A 23 12.15 2.29 7.76
CA MET A 23 11.89 3.35 6.78
C MET A 23 12.56 4.65 7.19
N ASN A 24 12.79 5.53 6.21
CA ASN A 24 13.23 6.88 6.49
C ASN A 24 12.14 7.63 7.29
N ASP A 25 12.47 8.04 8.51
CA ASP A 25 11.59 8.79 9.41
C ASP A 25 11.05 10.07 8.76
N GLU A 26 11.81 10.69 7.84
CA GLU A 26 11.37 11.87 7.09
C GLU A 26 10.14 11.57 6.23
N LEU A 27 10.06 10.38 5.63
CA LEU A 27 8.90 9.97 4.83
C LEU A 27 7.66 9.71 5.70
N LEU A 28 7.85 9.14 6.89
CA LEU A 28 6.77 8.90 7.86
C LEU A 28 6.22 10.19 8.47
N CYS A 29 7.04 11.25 8.50
CA CYS A 29 6.64 12.58 8.96
C CYS A 29 6.03 13.44 7.87
N ASP A 30 6.21 13.10 6.59
CA ASP A 30 5.74 13.92 5.49
C ASP A 30 4.22 13.79 5.27
N VAL A 31 3.49 14.80 5.74
CA VAL A 31 2.01 14.87 5.66
C VAL A 31 1.44 14.69 4.25
N ARG A 32 2.24 14.89 3.19
CA ARG A 32 1.80 14.79 1.80
C ARG A 32 1.67 13.35 1.32
N ILE A 33 2.48 12.46 1.87
CA ILE A 33 2.57 11.03 1.47
C ILE A 33 2.26 10.08 2.61
N LYS A 34 2.14 10.60 3.84
CA LYS A 34 2.04 9.83 5.07
C LYS A 34 0.85 8.86 5.09
N GLU A 35 -0.36 9.33 4.78
CA GLU A 35 -1.55 8.48 4.84
C GLU A 35 -1.46 7.26 3.91
N PRO A 36 -1.20 7.40 2.59
CA PRO A 36 -1.10 6.23 1.72
C PRO A 36 0.09 5.34 2.08
N LEU A 37 1.21 5.92 2.51
CA LEU A 37 2.37 5.18 3.00
C LEU A 37 2.01 4.30 4.20
N GLU A 38 1.41 4.88 5.24
CA GLU A 38 1.06 4.16 6.47
C GLU A 38 0.07 3.03 6.21
N LYS A 39 -0.94 3.26 5.35
CA LYS A 39 -1.90 2.21 4.99
C LYS A 39 -1.26 1.07 4.22
N TYR A 40 -0.35 1.39 3.30
CA TYR A 40 0.47 0.39 2.62
C TYR A 40 1.32 -0.43 3.61
N LEU A 41 1.98 0.23 4.56
CA LEU A 41 2.81 -0.44 5.57
C LEU A 41 2.00 -1.33 6.49
N LEU A 42 0.83 -0.88 6.94
CA LEU A 42 -0.05 -1.68 7.78
C LEU A 42 -0.45 -2.99 7.10
N LEU A 43 -0.82 -2.93 5.81
CA LEU A 43 -1.19 -4.12 5.03
C LEU A 43 0.00 -5.03 4.73
N THR A 44 1.20 -4.46 4.65
CA THR A 44 2.43 -5.20 4.35
C THR A 44 3.00 -5.90 5.57
N MET A 45 3.08 -5.19 6.70
CA MET A 45 3.74 -5.68 7.91
C MET A 45 2.78 -6.38 8.87
N PHE A 46 1.51 -5.98 8.87
CA PHE A 46 0.53 -6.45 9.84
C PHE A 46 -0.78 -6.93 9.16
N PRO A 47 -0.72 -7.79 8.13
CA PRO A 47 -1.92 -8.29 7.45
C PRO A 47 -2.90 -8.99 8.41
N ASN A 48 -2.40 -9.61 9.48
CA ASN A 48 -3.21 -10.25 10.52
C ASN A 48 -4.14 -9.29 11.26
N ARG A 49 -3.92 -7.96 11.18
CA ARG A 49 -4.82 -6.95 11.76
C ARG A 49 -6.09 -6.74 10.93
N PHE A 50 -6.14 -7.34 9.74
CA PHE A 50 -7.26 -7.27 8.81
C PHE A 50 -7.91 -8.65 8.66
N GLU A 51 -7.99 -9.43 9.74
CA GLU A 51 -8.49 -10.83 9.73
C GLU A 51 -9.93 -11.00 9.18
N ASN A 52 -10.73 -9.94 9.21
CA ASN A 52 -12.07 -9.91 8.61
C ASN A 52 -12.07 -9.71 7.09
N GLU A 53 -10.90 -9.44 6.50
CA GLU A 53 -10.69 -9.28 5.08
C GLU A 53 -9.99 -10.52 4.52
N ASN A 54 -10.42 -10.99 3.35
CA ASN A 54 -9.71 -12.09 2.70
C ASN A 54 -8.34 -11.62 2.16
N LEU A 55 -7.39 -12.55 2.05
CA LEU A 55 -6.02 -12.26 1.63
C LEU A 55 -5.93 -11.56 0.26
N LEU A 56 -6.81 -11.92 -0.67
CA LEU A 56 -6.85 -11.30 -1.99
C LEU A 56 -7.33 -9.83 -1.92
N ASN A 57 -8.29 -9.51 -1.05
CA ASN A 57 -8.74 -8.15 -0.84
C ASN A 57 -7.67 -7.31 -0.11
N ILE A 58 -6.94 -7.91 0.85
CA ILE A 58 -5.76 -7.29 1.46
C ILE A 58 -4.71 -6.99 0.40
N TYR A 59 -4.43 -7.94 -0.50
CA TYR A 59 -3.50 -7.76 -1.61
C TYR A 59 -3.90 -6.59 -2.52
N TYR A 60 -5.17 -6.51 -2.95
CA TYR A 60 -5.64 -5.39 -3.77
C TYR A 60 -5.54 -4.06 -3.04
N ASN A 61 -5.91 -3.99 -1.76
CA ASN A 61 -5.79 -2.77 -0.97
C ASN A 61 -4.32 -2.37 -0.79
N ARG A 62 -3.42 -3.33 -0.61
CA ARG A 62 -1.98 -3.07 -0.49
C ARG A 62 -1.44 -2.47 -1.79
N PHE A 63 -1.81 -3.04 -2.93
CA PHE A 63 -1.45 -2.51 -4.25
C PHE A 63 -2.05 -1.11 -4.48
N TYR A 64 -3.30 -0.89 -4.10
CA TYR A 64 -3.98 0.42 -4.17
C TYR A 64 -3.24 1.50 -3.38
N TRP A 65 -2.97 1.27 -2.09
CA TRP A 65 -2.31 2.25 -1.24
C TRP A 65 -0.85 2.47 -1.64
N PHE A 66 -0.16 1.42 -2.10
CA PHE A 66 1.18 1.54 -2.66
C PHE A 66 1.19 2.44 -3.91
N ASN A 67 0.28 2.20 -4.86
CA ASN A 67 0.24 2.97 -6.10
C ASN A 67 -0.10 4.45 -5.82
N LYS A 68 -0.99 4.70 -4.86
CA LYS A 68 -1.27 6.06 -4.39
C LYS A 68 -0.04 6.73 -3.76
N PHE A 69 0.63 6.04 -2.83
CA PHE A 69 1.87 6.52 -2.22
C PHE A 69 2.94 6.84 -3.26
N ARG A 70 3.17 5.94 -4.22
CA ARG A 70 4.14 6.13 -5.31
C ARG A 70 3.81 7.37 -6.14
N ASN A 71 2.54 7.55 -6.51
CA ASN A 71 2.15 8.67 -7.35
C ASN A 71 2.25 10.00 -6.61
N ASP A 72 1.84 10.04 -5.33
CA ASP A 72 2.01 11.21 -4.48
C ASP A 72 3.51 11.53 -4.30
N TYR A 73 4.36 10.52 -4.08
CA TYR A 73 5.82 10.70 -3.98
C TYR A 73 6.39 11.31 -5.26
N ILE A 74 6.14 10.71 -6.43
CA ILE A 74 6.64 11.21 -7.71
C ILE A 74 6.11 12.63 -7.98
N TYR A 75 4.84 12.91 -7.66
CA TYR A 75 4.26 14.24 -7.84
C TYR A 75 4.96 15.31 -7.00
N TYR A 76 5.28 15.02 -5.73
CA TYR A 76 5.86 16.01 -4.81
C TYR A 76 7.39 16.14 -4.88
N TYR A 77 8.11 15.08 -5.26
CA TYR A 77 9.58 15.07 -5.29
C TYR A 77 10.17 14.99 -6.69
N GLY A 78 9.36 14.69 -7.71
CA GLY A 78 9.73 14.81 -9.12
C GLY A 78 10.54 13.65 -9.71
N ASP A 79 10.85 12.61 -8.93
CA ASP A 79 11.58 11.44 -9.40
C ASP A 79 11.23 10.15 -8.63
N ASP A 80 11.79 9.02 -9.08
CA ASP A 80 11.67 7.71 -8.44
C ASP A 80 12.98 7.28 -7.74
N ASN A 81 13.63 8.19 -7.00
CA ASN A 81 14.89 7.89 -6.30
C ASN A 81 14.79 6.75 -5.27
N LEU A 82 13.58 6.41 -4.80
CA LEU A 82 13.33 5.30 -3.88
C LEU A 82 13.10 3.95 -4.59
N ASN A 83 13.20 3.91 -5.92
CA ASN A 83 12.93 2.71 -6.74
C ASN A 83 11.54 2.11 -6.48
N LEU A 84 10.53 2.97 -6.31
CA LEU A 84 9.14 2.57 -6.10
C LEU A 84 8.58 1.85 -7.32
N GLU A 85 9.06 2.13 -8.53
CA GLU A 85 8.70 1.36 -9.71
C GLU A 85 9.15 -0.11 -9.60
N GLN A 86 10.38 -0.34 -9.13
CA GLN A 86 10.87 -1.69 -8.89
C GLN A 86 10.07 -2.40 -7.78
N GLN A 87 9.70 -1.68 -6.73
CA GLN A 87 8.83 -2.23 -5.69
C GLN A 87 7.44 -2.57 -6.22
N ARG A 88 6.88 -1.75 -7.14
CA ARG A 88 5.61 -2.02 -7.82
C ARG A 88 5.63 -3.36 -8.53
N PHE A 89 6.70 -3.64 -9.28
CA PHE A 89 6.86 -4.92 -9.97
C PHE A 89 6.90 -6.11 -9.02
N LYS A 90 7.61 -6.00 -7.89
CA LYS A 90 7.62 -7.06 -6.87
C LYS A 90 6.22 -7.34 -6.31
N ILE A 91 5.42 -6.31 -6.06
CA ILE A 91 4.04 -6.49 -5.60
C ILE A 91 3.20 -7.20 -6.67
N LEU A 92 3.37 -6.86 -7.96
CA LEU A 92 2.69 -7.54 -9.06
C LEU A 92 3.07 -9.03 -9.14
N GLU A 93 4.36 -9.37 -9.02
CA GLU A 93 4.83 -10.76 -8.99
C GLU A 93 4.27 -11.56 -7.80
N GLU A 94 4.01 -10.92 -6.65
CA GLU A 94 3.31 -11.57 -5.54
C GLU A 94 1.86 -11.92 -5.89
N GLY A 95 1.25 -11.14 -6.79
CA GLY A 95 -0.10 -11.36 -7.33
C GLY A 95 -0.25 -12.70 -8.04
N ASP A 96 0.80 -13.18 -8.71
CA ASP A 96 0.80 -14.46 -9.43
C ASP A 96 0.57 -15.67 -8.50
N ARG A 97 0.73 -15.50 -7.18
CA ARG A 97 0.49 -16.54 -6.19
C ARG A 97 -1.00 -16.75 -5.90
N PHE A 98 -1.86 -15.83 -6.30
CA PHE A 98 -3.31 -15.93 -6.11
C PHE A 98 -3.96 -16.51 -7.37
N SER A 99 -4.59 -17.68 -7.24
CA SER A 99 -5.28 -18.33 -8.36
C SER A 99 -6.44 -17.49 -8.92
N ASP A 100 -7.07 -16.72 -8.06
CA ASP A 100 -8.33 -16.02 -8.35
C ASP A 100 -8.11 -14.50 -8.51
N ILE A 101 -6.86 -14.09 -8.80
CA ILE A 101 -6.54 -12.70 -9.05
C ILE A 101 -7.26 -12.19 -10.31
N ASP A 102 -7.85 -11.00 -10.19
CA ASP A 102 -8.49 -10.25 -11.25
C ASP A 102 -7.57 -9.08 -11.62
N TRP A 103 -6.81 -9.29 -12.68
CA TRP A 103 -5.88 -8.30 -13.22
C TRP A 103 -6.57 -7.03 -13.72
N ASN A 104 -7.87 -7.08 -14.04
CA ASN A 104 -8.61 -5.87 -14.45
C ASN A 104 -8.75 -4.90 -13.26
N ILE A 105 -8.83 -5.41 -12.03
CA ILE A 105 -8.82 -4.58 -10.82
C ILE A 105 -7.46 -3.89 -10.68
N ILE A 106 -6.37 -4.62 -10.90
CA ILE A 106 -5.00 -4.09 -10.82
C ILE A 106 -4.78 -2.99 -11.87
N GLU A 107 -5.17 -3.25 -13.11
CA GLU A 107 -5.12 -2.26 -14.19
C GLU A 107 -5.98 -1.04 -13.87
N SER A 108 -7.20 -1.24 -13.34
CA SER A 108 -8.07 -0.13 -12.92
C SER A 108 -7.42 0.74 -11.84
N ILE A 109 -6.72 0.15 -10.87
CA ILE A 109 -5.99 0.89 -9.82
C ILE A 109 -4.87 1.74 -10.41
N GLN A 110 -4.13 1.20 -11.39
CA GLN A 110 -3.06 1.93 -12.08
C GLN A 110 -3.64 3.13 -12.84
N ASN A 111 -4.73 2.93 -13.57
CA ASN A 111 -5.35 3.96 -14.41
C ASN A 111 -6.11 5.03 -13.60
N GLN A 112 -6.56 4.74 -12.38
CA GLN A 112 -7.27 5.72 -11.54
C GLN A 112 -6.38 6.80 -10.94
N ASN A 113 -5.06 6.58 -10.89
CA ASN A 113 -4.12 7.48 -10.24
C ASN A 113 -3.07 8.06 -11.21
N THR A 114 -3.27 7.89 -12.52
CA THR A 114 -2.45 8.50 -13.59
C THR A 114 -3.16 9.74 -14.12
#